data_AF-A0A6B3HNP4-F1
#
_entry.id   AF-A0A6B3HNP4-F1
#
_cell.length_a   1.000
_cell.length_b   1.000
_cell.length_c   1.000
_cell.angle_alpha   90.00
_cell.angle_beta   90.00
_cell.angle_gamma   90.00
#
_symmetry.space_group_name_H-M   'P 1'
#
loop_
_entity.id
_entity.type
_entity.pdbx_description
1 polymer ?
#
loop_
_entity_poly.entity_id
_entity_poly.type
_entity_poly.pdbx_seq_one_letter_code
_entity_poly.pdbx_strand_id
1 'polypeptide(L)'
;TSMPHTLTFSVSDPEFNNDVQLNILANPGDAEGGKHSVEVTLTPGRYFYHCTIPGHGQMQGILTVTEGSGEDTEAPATSAKVDGDKNGDGAYIGQATVTVAATDEGSGVDTVEYALGADGEWQPYTAPVVVSEV
;
A
#
# COMPACT_ATOMS: atom_id res chain seq x y z
N THR A 1 0.47 12.73 35.20
CA THR A 1 -0.52 13.79 34.95
C THR A 1 -0.75 13.83 33.46
N SER A 2 -2.00 13.72 33.02
CA SER A 2 -2.30 13.87 31.59
C SER A 2 -2.33 15.36 31.29
N MET A 3 -1.46 15.82 30.39
CA MET A 3 -1.21 17.25 30.13
C MET A 3 -1.57 17.58 28.68
N PRO A 4 -2.25 18.72 28.42
CA PRO A 4 -2.63 19.09 27.06
C PRO A 4 -1.41 19.41 26.19
N HIS A 5 -1.55 19.23 24.88
CA HIS A 5 -0.55 19.51 23.86
C HIS A 5 -1.22 20.05 22.60
N THR A 6 -0.46 20.73 21.73
CA THR A 6 -0.96 21.06 20.39
C THR A 6 -0.22 20.30 19.30
N LEU A 7 -0.95 20.01 18.22
CA LEU A 7 -0.37 19.73 16.91
C LEU A 7 -0.67 20.95 16.02
N THR A 8 0.36 21.74 15.76
CA THR A 8 0.25 22.98 14.99
C THR A 8 1.19 22.92 13.80
N PHE A 9 0.69 23.09 12.57
CA PHE A 9 1.54 23.31 11.40
C PHE A 9 1.94 24.79 11.31
N SER A 10 3.24 25.06 11.15
CA SER A 10 3.73 26.41 10.94
C SER A 10 3.37 26.90 9.54
N VAL A 11 2.86 28.13 9.46
CA VAL A 11 2.52 28.79 8.19
C VAL A 11 3.31 30.10 7.97
N SER A 12 4.14 30.46 8.94
CA SER A 12 4.92 31.69 8.95
C SER A 12 6.39 31.49 8.56
N ASP A 13 6.87 30.25 8.60
CA ASP A 13 8.25 29.92 8.24
C ASP A 13 8.34 29.65 6.74
N PRO A 14 9.04 30.49 5.96
CA PRO A 14 9.14 30.32 4.52
C PRO A 14 9.96 29.08 4.08
N GLU A 15 10.66 28.40 4.99
CA GLU A 15 11.33 27.12 4.69
C GLU A 15 10.33 25.97 4.48
N PHE A 16 9.11 26.10 5.01
CA PHE A 16 8.10 25.04 5.03
C PHE A 16 6.84 25.42 4.26
N ASN A 17 6.14 24.41 3.75
CA ASN A 17 4.83 24.55 3.12
C ASN A 17 3.83 25.12 4.12
N ASN A 18 2.92 25.99 3.64
CA ASN A 18 1.97 26.74 4.45
C ASN A 18 0.50 26.62 4.00
N ASP A 19 0.23 25.65 3.13
CA ASP A 19 -1.08 25.33 2.55
C ASP A 19 -2.03 24.59 3.53
N VAL A 20 -1.52 24.16 4.69
CA VAL A 20 -2.32 23.56 5.76
C VAL A 20 -2.28 24.41 7.02
N GLN A 21 -3.41 25.05 7.35
CA GLN A 21 -3.62 25.81 8.59
C GLN A 21 -4.27 24.90 9.64
N LEU A 22 -3.46 24.12 10.35
CA LEU A 22 -3.93 23.24 11.43
C LEU A 22 -3.39 23.68 12.79
N ASN A 23 -4.28 23.73 13.78
CA ASN A 23 -3.92 23.91 15.19
C ASN A 23 -4.90 23.14 16.09
N ILE A 24 -4.55 21.90 16.42
CA ILE A 24 -5.37 21.05 17.29
C ILE A 24 -4.83 21.15 18.71
N LEU A 25 -5.70 21.38 19.69
CA LEU A 25 -5.39 21.24 21.12
C LEU A 25 -5.89 19.88 21.60
N ALA A 26 -4.98 18.94 21.80
CA ALA A 26 -5.27 17.65 22.43
C ALA A 26 -5.28 17.81 23.95
N ASN A 27 -6.47 17.84 24.55
CA ASN A 27 -6.63 17.96 26.00
C ASN A 27 -7.20 16.67 26.60
N PRO A 28 -6.44 15.90 27.40
CA PRO A 28 -6.96 14.68 28.00
C PRO A 28 -8.20 14.83 28.91
N GLY A 29 -8.52 16.05 29.33
CA GLY A 29 -9.72 16.38 30.09
C GLY A 29 -10.93 16.84 29.26
N ASP A 30 -10.84 16.87 27.92
CA ASP A 30 -11.97 17.13 27.04
C ASP A 30 -12.90 15.91 26.91
N ALA A 31 -14.03 16.07 26.21
CA ALA A 31 -15.04 15.02 26.07
C ALA A 31 -14.53 13.82 25.24
N GLU A 32 -13.53 14.05 24.40
CA GLU A 32 -12.90 13.08 23.51
C GLU A 32 -11.64 12.44 24.15
N GLY A 33 -11.26 12.85 25.36
CA GLY A 33 -10.07 12.38 26.05
C GLY A 33 -8.76 12.79 25.36
N GLY A 34 -8.75 13.93 24.66
CA GLY A 34 -7.63 14.47 23.91
C GLY A 34 -7.39 13.81 22.56
N LYS A 35 -8.35 13.02 22.06
CA LYS A 35 -8.27 12.36 20.76
C LYS A 35 -8.91 13.22 19.69
N HIS A 36 -8.16 13.51 18.64
CA HIS A 36 -8.64 14.24 17.47
C HIS A 36 -8.23 13.53 16.19
N SER A 37 -9.07 13.67 15.17
CA SER A 37 -8.77 13.28 13.80
C SER A 37 -9.19 14.42 12.88
N VAL A 38 -8.34 14.74 11.92
CA VAL A 38 -8.58 15.76 10.90
C VAL A 38 -8.02 15.23 9.60
N GLU A 39 -8.79 15.39 8.53
CA GLU A 39 -8.34 15.13 7.17
C GLU A 39 -7.81 16.43 6.57
N VAL A 40 -6.61 16.37 5.99
CA VAL A 40 -5.97 17.49 5.27
C VAL A 40 -5.39 16.99 3.97
N THR A 41 -5.38 17.85 2.97
CA THR A 41 -4.62 17.65 1.74
C THR A 41 -3.29 18.36 1.88
N LEU A 42 -2.19 17.64 1.72
CA LEU A 42 -0.83 18.17 1.77
C LEU A 42 -0.26 18.20 0.36
N THR A 43 0.30 19.32 -0.06
CA THR A 43 1.14 19.36 -1.26
C THR A 43 2.51 18.72 -0.98
N PRO A 44 3.18 18.16 -1.99
CA PRO A 44 4.56 17.73 -1.85
C PRO A 44 5.46 18.85 -1.32
N GLY A 45 6.32 18.52 -0.36
CA GLY A 45 7.19 19.47 0.33
C GLY A 45 7.40 19.12 1.79
N ARG A 46 7.81 20.11 2.58
CA ARG A 46 8.16 19.92 4.00
C ARG A 46 7.23 20.76 4.86
N TYR A 47 6.69 20.18 5.92
CA TYR A 47 5.85 20.85 6.91
C TYR A 47 6.55 20.80 8.25
N PHE A 48 6.65 21.95 8.92
CA PHE A 48 7.09 22.00 10.31
C PHE A 48 5.86 21.94 11.22
N TYR A 49 5.81 20.93 12.09
CA TYR A 49 4.78 20.83 13.12
C TYR A 49 5.37 20.99 14.51
N HIS A 50 4.66 21.67 15.39
CA HIS A 50 5.12 21.90 16.76
C HIS A 50 3.98 22.08 17.75
N CYS A 51 4.31 21.92 19.04
CA CYS A 51 3.47 22.33 20.15
C CYS A 51 3.65 23.83 20.41
N THR A 52 2.56 24.54 20.62
CA THR A 52 2.54 26.00 20.92
C THR A 52 2.38 26.30 22.40
N ILE A 53 2.22 25.28 23.26
CA ILE A 53 2.07 25.48 24.71
C ILE A 53 3.40 25.99 25.29
N PRO A 54 3.39 27.07 26.10
CA PRO A 54 4.59 27.59 26.72
C PRO A 54 5.37 26.51 27.48
N GLY A 55 6.67 26.37 27.17
CA GLY A 55 7.55 25.34 27.76
C GLY A 55 7.57 24.00 27.02
N HIS A 56 6.70 23.79 26.02
CA HIS A 56 6.58 22.51 25.30
C HIS A 56 7.27 22.53 23.92
N GLY A 57 8.09 23.54 23.62
CA GLY A 57 8.72 23.72 22.30
C GLY A 57 9.69 22.60 21.88
N GLN A 58 10.06 21.69 22.79
CA GLN A 58 10.80 20.46 22.43
C GLN A 58 9.95 19.47 21.63
N MET A 59 8.62 19.63 21.63
CA MET A 59 7.70 18.80 20.85
C MET A 59 7.50 19.42 19.47
N GLN A 60 8.32 19.00 18.54
CA GLN A 60 8.34 19.50 17.18
C GLN A 60 8.89 18.43 16.23
N GLY A 61 8.61 18.58 14.95
CA GLY A 61 9.15 17.70 13.92
C GLY A 61 8.90 18.24 12.52
N ILE A 62 9.48 17.55 11.55
CA ILE A 62 9.32 17.85 10.14
C ILE A 62 8.58 16.67 9.51
N LEU A 63 7.42 16.94 8.92
CA LEU A 63 6.72 16.01 8.05
C LEU A 63 7.18 16.30 6.61
N THR A 64 7.76 15.31 5.95
CA THR A 64 8.11 15.41 4.52
C THR A 64 7.06 14.66 3.72
N VAL A 65 6.42 15.37 2.81
CA VAL A 65 5.44 14.83 1.86
C VAL A 65 6.14 14.78 0.51
N THR A 66 6.27 13.59 -0.05
CA THR A 66 6.77 13.43 -1.42
C THR A 66 5.59 13.50 -2.38
N GLU A 67 5.88 13.77 -3.65
CA GLU A 67 4.91 13.39 -4.68
C GLU A 67 4.66 11.89 -4.48
N GLY A 68 3.44 11.49 -4.15
CA GLY A 68 3.06 10.09 -4.31
C GLY A 68 3.24 9.81 -5.80
N SER A 69 3.92 8.73 -6.18
CA SER A 69 4.03 8.38 -7.60
C SER A 69 2.69 7.99 -8.23
N GLY A 70 1.57 8.07 -7.48
CA GLY A 70 0.40 7.26 -7.73
C GLY A 70 0.83 5.79 -7.68
N GLU A 71 1.42 5.35 -6.55
CA GLU A 71 1.75 3.94 -6.38
C GLU A 71 0.49 3.14 -6.63
N ASP A 72 0.57 2.31 -7.66
CA ASP A 72 -0.48 1.39 -8.04
C ASP A 72 -0.75 0.44 -6.87
N THR A 73 -2.01 0.40 -6.44
CA THR A 73 -2.47 -0.48 -5.36
C THR A 73 -3.35 -1.61 -5.89
N GLU A 74 -3.63 -1.63 -7.19
CA GLU A 74 -4.34 -2.74 -7.81
C GLU A 74 -3.37 -3.93 -7.93
N ALA A 75 -3.85 -5.13 -7.62
CA ALA A 75 -3.01 -6.33 -7.73
C ALA A 75 -3.07 -6.88 -9.17
N PRO A 76 -1.99 -7.49 -9.67
CA PRO A 76 -2.01 -8.16 -10.96
C PRO A 76 -3.10 -9.23 -11.05
N ALA A 77 -3.81 -9.28 -12.18
CA ALA A 77 -4.76 -10.33 -12.49
C ALA A 77 -4.06 -11.50 -13.20
N THR A 78 -4.30 -12.74 -12.75
CA THR A 78 -3.75 -13.95 -13.37
C THR A 78 -4.84 -14.78 -14.05
N SER A 79 -4.47 -15.46 -15.13
CA SER A 79 -5.33 -16.41 -15.85
C SER A 79 -4.52 -17.61 -16.32
N ALA A 80 -5.21 -18.73 -16.52
CA ALA A 80 -4.60 -19.96 -17.03
C ALA A 80 -5.45 -20.58 -18.14
N LYS A 81 -4.78 -21.03 -19.21
CA LYS A 81 -5.37 -21.83 -20.29
C LYS A 81 -4.79 -23.23 -20.23
N VAL A 82 -5.65 -24.24 -20.31
CA VAL A 82 -5.23 -25.63 -20.33
C VAL A 82 -5.61 -26.26 -21.66
N ASP A 83 -4.61 -26.77 -22.36
CA ASP A 83 -4.76 -27.47 -23.64
C ASP A 83 -4.38 -28.95 -23.49
N GLY A 84 -5.05 -29.83 -24.22
CA GLY A 84 -4.78 -31.27 -24.21
C GLY A 84 -6.00 -32.07 -24.67
N ASP A 85 -5.77 -33.32 -25.09
CA ASP A 85 -6.84 -34.21 -25.50
C ASP A 85 -7.66 -34.65 -24.28
N LYS A 86 -8.99 -34.69 -24.42
CA LYS A 86 -9.90 -35.11 -23.34
C LYS A 86 -10.70 -36.35 -23.73
N ASN A 87 -11.00 -37.18 -22.75
CA ASN A 87 -11.96 -38.28 -22.91
C ASN A 87 -13.41 -37.76 -22.85
N GLY A 88 -14.37 -38.67 -23.01
CA GLY A 88 -15.81 -38.33 -22.97
C GLY A 88 -16.31 -37.78 -21.63
N ASP A 89 -15.54 -37.99 -20.55
CA ASP A 89 -15.83 -37.48 -19.20
C ASP A 89 -15.16 -36.13 -18.91
N GLY A 90 -14.39 -35.59 -19.88
CA GLY A 90 -13.70 -34.31 -19.77
C GLY A 90 -12.33 -34.37 -19.09
N ALA A 91 -11.82 -35.56 -18.75
CA ALA A 91 -10.48 -35.75 -18.20
C ALA A 91 -9.42 -35.70 -19.32
N TYR A 92 -8.28 -35.05 -19.05
CA TYR A 92 -7.16 -35.02 -19.98
C TYR A 92 -6.50 -36.39 -20.13
N ILE A 93 -6.08 -36.72 -21.35
CA ILE A 93 -5.46 -38.01 -21.69
C ILE A 93 -3.98 -37.80 -21.97
N GLY A 94 -3.12 -38.55 -21.27
CA GLY A 94 -1.67 -38.53 -21.46
C GLY A 94 -1.01 -37.28 -20.88
N GLN A 95 -1.32 -36.10 -21.42
CA GLN A 95 -0.80 -34.82 -20.93
C GLN A 95 -1.76 -33.65 -21.12
N ALA A 96 -1.59 -32.64 -20.29
CA ALA A 96 -2.17 -31.31 -20.43
C ALA A 96 -1.06 -30.26 -20.37
N THR A 97 -1.15 -29.23 -21.19
CA THR A 97 -0.25 -28.07 -21.17
C THR A 97 -0.99 -26.88 -20.57
N VAL A 98 -0.44 -26.30 -19.51
CA VAL A 98 -0.96 -25.11 -18.84
C VAL A 98 -0.13 -23.90 -19.26
N THR A 99 -0.80 -22.91 -19.85
CA THR A 99 -0.22 -21.60 -20.15
C THR A 99 -0.79 -20.56 -19.18
N VAL A 100 0.07 -19.90 -18.42
CA VAL A 100 -0.29 -18.83 -17.48
C VAL A 100 -0.05 -17.46 -18.11
N ALA A 101 -0.96 -16.52 -17.88
CA ALA A 101 -0.81 -15.11 -18.23
C ALA A 101 -1.13 -14.23 -17.02
N ALA A 102 -0.45 -13.09 -16.92
CA ALA A 102 -0.69 -12.08 -15.89
C ALA A 102 -0.73 -10.70 -16.54
N THR A 103 -1.61 -9.83 -16.04
CA THR A 103 -1.75 -8.45 -16.50
C THR A 103 -1.97 -7.52 -15.32
N ASP A 104 -1.36 -6.34 -15.42
CA ASP A 104 -1.52 -5.24 -14.49
C ASP A 104 -1.35 -3.95 -15.29
N GLU A 105 -2.33 -3.03 -15.21
CA GLU A 105 -2.34 -1.80 -16.01
C GLU A 105 -1.59 -0.64 -15.35
N GLY A 106 -1.33 -0.72 -14.04
CA GLY A 106 -0.69 0.34 -13.29
C GLY A 106 0.83 0.17 -13.28
N SER A 107 1.31 -0.64 -12.33
CA SER A 107 2.73 -0.90 -12.11
C SER A 107 3.30 -1.97 -13.02
N GLY A 108 2.44 -2.80 -13.62
CA GLY A 108 2.85 -3.94 -14.43
C GLY A 108 3.13 -5.19 -13.59
N VAL A 109 3.59 -6.25 -14.23
CA VAL A 109 3.86 -7.54 -13.57
C VAL A 109 5.36 -7.73 -13.40
N ASP A 110 5.81 -7.91 -12.16
CA ASP A 110 7.22 -8.19 -11.87
C ASP A 110 7.59 -9.66 -12.15
N THR A 111 6.85 -10.60 -11.56
CA THR A 111 7.06 -12.04 -11.72
C THR A 111 5.76 -12.82 -11.83
N VAL A 112 5.83 -13.99 -12.48
CA VAL A 112 4.76 -15.00 -12.49
C VAL A 112 5.34 -16.29 -11.92
N GLU A 113 4.60 -16.95 -11.03
CA GLU A 113 4.99 -18.22 -10.41
C GLU A 113 3.85 -19.24 -10.50
N TYR A 114 4.18 -20.53 -10.36
CA TYR A 114 3.22 -21.62 -10.28
C TYR A 114 3.64 -22.67 -9.24
N ALA A 115 2.66 -23.41 -8.72
CA ALA A 115 2.87 -24.56 -7.87
C ALA A 115 2.01 -25.73 -8.36
N LEU A 116 2.49 -26.96 -8.20
CA LEU A 116 1.78 -28.18 -8.58
C LEU A 116 1.26 -28.91 -7.34
N GLY A 117 -0.06 -29.14 -7.29
CA GLY A 117 -0.73 -29.72 -6.12
C GLY A 117 -1.00 -28.69 -5.03
N ALA A 118 -1.74 -29.11 -3.99
CA ALA A 118 -2.12 -28.22 -2.89
C ALA A 118 -0.93 -27.77 -2.02
N ASP A 119 0.09 -28.63 -1.91
CA ASP A 119 1.27 -28.44 -1.07
C ASP A 119 2.57 -28.27 -1.89
N GLY A 120 2.45 -27.94 -3.17
CA GLY A 120 3.61 -27.73 -4.03
C GLY A 120 4.37 -26.44 -3.69
N GLU A 121 5.69 -26.48 -3.83
CA GLU A 121 6.53 -25.27 -3.74
C GLU A 121 6.27 -24.35 -4.95
N TRP A 122 6.27 -23.04 -4.71
CA TRP A 122 6.18 -22.03 -5.77
C TRP A 122 7.47 -21.97 -6.59
N GLN A 123 7.32 -21.88 -7.90
CA GLN A 123 8.43 -21.84 -8.85
C GLN A 123 8.19 -20.77 -9.90
N PRO A 124 9.24 -20.09 -10.40
CA PRO A 124 9.10 -19.13 -11.48
C PRO A 124 8.49 -19.75 -12.74
N TYR A 125 7.48 -19.10 -13.30
CA TYR A 125 6.88 -19.46 -14.57
C TYR A 125 7.65 -18.81 -15.71
N THR A 126 8.47 -19.61 -16.41
CA THR A 126 9.26 -19.14 -17.57
C THR A 126 8.81 -19.73 -18.90
N ALA A 127 7.96 -20.76 -18.87
CA ALA A 127 7.43 -21.45 -20.05
C ALA A 127 6.15 -22.23 -19.67
N PRO A 128 5.29 -22.60 -20.65
CA PRO A 128 4.12 -23.44 -20.41
C PRO A 128 4.48 -24.74 -19.68
N VAL A 129 3.64 -25.12 -18.71
CA VAL A 129 3.88 -26.26 -17.84
C VAL A 129 3.12 -27.47 -18.38
N VAL A 130 3.84 -28.56 -18.64
CA VAL A 130 3.23 -29.84 -19.02
C VAL A 130 2.97 -30.67 -17.78
N VAL A 131 1.74 -31.12 -17.62
CA VAL A 131 1.31 -32.07 -16.58
C VAL A 131 0.90 -33.36 -17.28
N SER A 132 1.56 -34.47 -16.96
CA SER A 132 1.26 -35.78 -17.51
C SER A 132 0.90 -36.78 -16.42
N GLU A 133 0.28 -37.89 -16.82
CA GLU A 133 0.15 -39.06 -15.96
C GLU A 133 1.55 -39.62 -15.64
N VAL A 134 1.70 -40.23 -14.46
CA VAL A 134 2.93 -40.90 -14.00
C VAL A 134 2.84 -42.39 -14.30
#